data_AF-A0A4Q1CHH9-F1
#
_entry.id   AF-A0A4Q1CHH9-F1
#
_cell.length_a   1.000
_cell.length_b   1.000
_cell.length_c   1.000
_cell.angle_alpha   90.00
_cell.angle_beta   90.00
_cell.angle_gamma   90.00
#
_symmetry.space_group_name_H-M   'P 1'
#
loop_
_entity.id
_entity.type
_entity.pdbx_description
1 polymer ?
#
loop_
_entity_poly.entity_id
_entity_poly.type
_entity_poly.pdbx_seq_one_letter_code
_entity_poly.pdbx_strand_id
1 'polypeptide(L)'
;MKKLLQNPIAIILSVLASAYFLFLFLSWTSESVSLSNSYNSSVIDNPVNDTSYGGLFYKPTINDSLPHFQYKQIEDSLIQKNELRLGNNEIGGNSFSNGLIGFTESAENDQTALNSKKSKQYFLSLGGFELEEDVKFYIERNSYNLVYVQWDTVQRTGDNIERIGTYKSVVIPVQYSKREKKILIPISAKQYKIGYILLIVLSILMGAMALYVIFGYPIQFLVRISKGQAFTEVNVAGLRMTTLLLFLFFIGSVVFPFILRVIFSSYIHPLFKPLKFWSQLYDCLPSFFLAVLVFAIYIAFKKGYKLQKEQELTV
;
A
#
# COMPACT_ATOMS: atom_id res chain seq x y z
N MET A 1 23.42 19.85 42.76
CA MET A 1 22.76 18.78 41.97
C MET A 1 21.27 18.71 42.30
N LYS A 2 20.49 19.73 41.92
CA LYS A 2 19.05 19.82 42.23
C LYS A 2 18.23 19.43 40.99
N LYS A 3 17.49 18.34 41.15
CA LYS A 3 16.20 18.00 40.53
C LYS A 3 16.02 18.40 39.05
N LEU A 4 16.62 17.60 38.16
CA LEU A 4 15.99 17.27 36.87
C LEU A 4 14.74 16.41 37.13
N LEU A 5 13.75 16.94 37.85
CA LEU A 5 12.38 16.44 37.81
C LEU A 5 11.81 17.02 36.52
N GLN A 6 12.14 16.43 35.37
CA GLN A 6 11.27 15.45 34.72
C GLN A 6 9.83 15.91 34.83
N ASN A 7 9.46 16.83 33.94
CA ASN A 7 8.09 17.20 33.73
C ASN A 7 7.38 15.92 33.24
N PRO A 8 6.55 15.25 34.06
CA PRO A 8 6.05 13.90 33.77
C PRO A 8 5.26 13.89 32.45
N ILE A 9 4.66 15.03 32.11
CA ILE A 9 3.95 15.27 30.85
C ILE A 9 4.90 15.16 29.64
N ALA A 10 6.12 15.69 29.72
CA ALA A 10 7.08 15.63 28.62
C ALA A 10 7.57 14.19 28.37
N ILE A 11 7.73 13.40 29.45
CA ILE A 11 8.08 11.98 29.35
C ILE A 11 6.93 11.21 28.72
N ILE A 12 5.70 11.39 29.22
CA ILE A 12 4.51 10.72 28.70
C ILE A 12 4.28 11.06 27.21
N LEU A 13 4.43 12.33 26.82
CA LEU A 13 4.34 12.74 25.42
C LEU A 13 5.45 12.13 24.57
N SER A 14 6.68 12.03 25.08
CA SER A 14 7.77 11.37 24.34
C SER A 14 7.52 9.87 24.19
N VAL A 15 6.97 9.20 25.20
CA VAL A 15 6.64 7.77 25.16
C VAL A 15 5.48 7.51 24.21
N LEU A 16 4.43 8.34 24.22
CA LEU A 16 3.30 8.24 23.30
C LEU A 16 3.70 8.50 21.85
N ALA A 17 4.52 9.54 21.61
CA ALA A 17 5.06 9.81 20.28
C ALA A 17 5.96 8.65 19.82
N SER A 18 6.83 8.15 20.69
CA SER A 18 7.69 6.99 20.40
C SER A 18 6.85 5.76 20.08
N ALA A 19 5.82 5.45 20.86
CA ALA A 19 4.93 4.32 20.64
C ALA A 19 4.14 4.45 19.32
N TYR A 20 3.68 5.65 18.96
CA TYR A 20 3.01 5.91 17.69
C TYR A 20 3.95 5.73 16.49
N PHE A 21 5.19 6.23 16.58
CA PHE A 21 6.19 6.04 15.52
C PHE A 21 6.70 4.61 15.43
N LEU A 22 6.85 3.92 16.56
CA LEU A 22 7.18 2.50 16.59
C LEU A 22 6.01 1.67 16.03
N PHE A 23 4.77 2.08 16.25
CA PHE A 23 3.59 1.51 15.59
C PHE A 23 3.61 1.74 14.07
N LEU A 24 3.89 2.96 13.58
CA LEU A 24 4.03 3.23 12.15
C LEU A 24 5.20 2.47 11.52
N PHE A 25 6.31 2.31 12.24
CA PHE A 25 7.49 1.56 11.81
C PHE A 25 7.29 0.04 11.92
N LEU A 26 6.47 -0.47 12.84
CA LEU A 26 6.06 -1.88 12.88
C LEU A 26 4.92 -2.19 11.92
N SER A 27 4.19 -1.15 11.47
CA SER A 27 3.26 -1.22 10.35
C SER A 27 3.98 -1.37 9.00
N TRP A 28 5.33 -1.24 8.96
CA TRP A 28 6.14 -1.90 7.93
C TRP A 28 6.08 -3.41 8.17
N THR A 29 4.98 -3.99 7.72
CA THR A 29 4.73 -5.42 7.87
C THR A 29 5.59 -6.18 6.86
N SER A 30 6.49 -7.04 7.38
CA SER A 30 6.65 -8.34 6.76
C SER A 30 5.30 -9.04 6.88
N GLU A 31 4.48 -8.97 5.83
CA GLU A 31 3.19 -9.66 5.80
C GLU A 31 3.46 -11.18 5.79
N SER A 32 3.51 -11.81 6.97
CA SER A 32 3.27 -13.25 7.08
C SER A 32 1.76 -13.45 6.93
N VAL A 33 1.37 -13.94 5.76
CA VAL A 33 -0.03 -14.08 5.38
C VAL A 33 -0.72 -15.12 6.26
N SER A 34 -1.61 -14.69 7.15
CA SER A 34 -2.65 -15.53 7.75
C SER A 34 -3.97 -15.27 7.04
N LEU A 35 -4.72 -16.33 6.71
CA LEU A 35 -6.03 -16.25 6.05
C LEU A 35 -7.04 -15.53 6.96
N SER A 36 -7.47 -14.31 6.60
CA SER A 36 -8.64 -13.69 7.20
C SER A 36 -9.44 -12.92 6.15
N ASN A 37 -10.74 -13.23 6.11
CA ASN A 37 -11.71 -12.71 5.15
C ASN A 37 -12.30 -11.40 5.66
N SER A 38 -12.23 -10.33 4.86
CA SER A 38 -12.94 -9.08 5.14
C SER A 38 -13.89 -8.78 3.99
N TYR A 39 -15.19 -8.81 4.31
CA TYR A 39 -16.30 -8.55 3.40
C TYR A 39 -16.62 -7.05 3.39
N ASN A 40 -16.55 -6.44 2.21
CA ASN A 40 -17.28 -5.23 1.85
C ASN A 40 -17.60 -5.33 0.35
N SER A 41 -18.74 -5.93 0.00
CA SER A 41 -19.22 -6.03 -1.38
C SER A 41 -20.26 -4.95 -1.66
N SER A 42 -19.92 -4.00 -2.51
CA SER A 42 -20.92 -3.26 -3.29
C SER A 42 -21.62 -4.25 -4.23
N VAL A 43 -22.95 -4.25 -4.24
CA VAL A 43 -23.76 -5.09 -5.13
C VAL A 43 -23.83 -4.39 -6.49
N ILE A 44 -22.94 -4.77 -7.40
CA ILE A 44 -23.12 -4.51 -8.83
C ILE A 44 -23.96 -5.66 -9.41
N ASP A 45 -25.09 -5.34 -10.02
CA ASP A 45 -25.91 -6.31 -10.75
C ASP A 45 -25.20 -6.68 -12.06
N ASN A 46 -24.52 -7.82 -12.03
CA ASN A 46 -23.94 -8.46 -13.20
C ASN A 46 -25.06 -9.12 -14.03
N PRO A 47 -24.87 -9.32 -15.35
CA PRO A 47 -25.89 -9.96 -16.18
C PRO A 47 -26.23 -11.37 -15.65
N VAL A 48 -27.53 -11.67 -15.64
CA VAL A 48 -28.17 -12.78 -14.90
C VAL A 48 -27.70 -14.18 -15.37
N ASN A 49 -27.13 -14.28 -16.58
CA ASN A 49 -26.73 -15.56 -17.19
C ASN A 49 -25.27 -15.52 -17.68
N ASP A 50 -24.28 -15.67 -16.78
CA ASP A 50 -22.88 -15.90 -17.18
C ASP A 50 -22.62 -17.39 -17.45
N THR A 51 -22.73 -17.79 -18.72
CA THR A 51 -22.34 -19.12 -19.21
C THR A 51 -20.95 -19.15 -19.84
N SER A 52 -20.34 -18.00 -20.09
CA SER A 52 -19.18 -17.87 -20.98
C SER A 52 -17.83 -18.01 -20.25
N TYR A 53 -17.77 -17.72 -18.95
CA TYR A 53 -16.54 -17.82 -18.15
C TYR A 53 -16.68 -18.81 -16.99
N GLY A 54 -17.49 -19.86 -17.19
CA GLY A 54 -17.71 -20.90 -16.17
C GLY A 54 -18.36 -20.37 -14.89
N GLY A 55 -19.11 -19.26 -14.98
CA GLY A 55 -19.82 -18.62 -13.88
C GLY A 55 -18.97 -17.67 -13.03
N LEU A 56 -17.86 -17.13 -13.55
CA LEU A 56 -16.99 -16.19 -12.83
C LEU A 56 -17.72 -14.93 -12.34
N PHE A 57 -18.76 -14.52 -13.08
CA PHE A 57 -19.63 -13.39 -12.75
C PHE A 57 -21.01 -13.82 -12.27
N TYR A 58 -21.30 -15.12 -12.28
CA TYR A 58 -22.58 -15.67 -11.93
C TYR A 58 -22.86 -15.46 -10.45
N LYS A 59 -23.95 -14.74 -10.16
CA LYS A 59 -24.56 -14.70 -8.84
C LYS A 59 -25.71 -15.72 -8.85
N PRO A 60 -25.59 -16.83 -8.12
CA PRO A 60 -26.65 -17.84 -8.11
C PRO A 60 -27.95 -17.22 -7.59
N THR A 61 -29.02 -17.30 -8.38
CA THR A 61 -30.37 -17.09 -7.87
C THR A 61 -30.75 -18.38 -7.12
N ILE A 62 -30.58 -18.37 -5.80
CA ILE A 62 -30.99 -19.50 -4.95
C ILE A 62 -32.50 -19.37 -4.74
N ASN A 63 -33.22 -20.50 -4.75
CA ASN A 63 -34.66 -20.48 -4.56
C ASN A 63 -35.02 -20.03 -3.13
N ASP A 64 -35.72 -18.89 -3.03
CA ASP A 64 -36.18 -18.30 -1.76
C ASP A 64 -37.18 -19.19 -0.99
N SER A 65 -37.68 -20.26 -1.61
CA SER A 65 -38.56 -21.26 -0.98
C SER A 65 -37.81 -22.25 -0.08
N LEU A 66 -36.47 -22.24 -0.09
CA LEU A 66 -35.66 -23.11 0.75
C LEU A 66 -35.65 -22.62 2.20
N PRO A 67 -35.65 -23.51 3.21
CA PRO A 67 -35.36 -23.14 4.58
C PRO A 67 -34.04 -22.36 4.67
N HIS A 68 -34.03 -21.26 5.43
CA HIS A 68 -32.90 -20.31 5.51
C HIS A 68 -31.53 -20.97 5.74
N PHE A 69 -31.47 -22.06 6.52
CA PHE A 69 -30.21 -22.77 6.76
C PHE A 69 -29.65 -23.46 5.50
N GLN A 70 -30.51 -24.01 4.64
CA GLN A 70 -30.11 -24.66 3.38
C GLN A 70 -29.71 -23.62 2.36
N TYR A 71 -30.46 -22.51 2.29
CA TYR A 71 -30.12 -21.34 1.48
C TYR A 71 -28.69 -20.89 1.80
N LYS A 72 -28.41 -20.61 3.08
CA LYS A 72 -27.11 -20.12 3.53
C LYS A 72 -25.98 -21.12 3.26
N GLN A 73 -26.22 -22.41 3.47
CA GLN A 73 -25.22 -23.45 3.20
C GLN A 73 -24.86 -23.55 1.71
N ILE A 74 -25.84 -23.42 0.82
CA ILE A 74 -25.61 -23.44 -0.63
C ILE A 74 -24.90 -22.17 -1.06
N GLU A 75 -25.32 -21.01 -0.56
CA GLU A 75 -24.67 -19.72 -0.80
C GLU A 75 -23.20 -19.75 -0.36
N ASP A 76 -22.93 -20.13 0.89
CA ASP A 76 -21.58 -20.24 1.44
C ASP A 76 -20.72 -21.24 0.64
N SER A 77 -21.28 -22.36 0.18
CA SER A 77 -20.58 -23.35 -0.64
C SER A 77 -20.23 -22.83 -2.03
N LEU A 78 -21.14 -22.08 -2.67
CA LEU A 78 -20.91 -21.49 -3.99
C LEU A 78 -19.91 -20.34 -3.91
N ILE A 79 -20.02 -19.50 -2.88
CA ILE A 79 -19.03 -18.46 -2.57
C ILE A 79 -17.67 -19.11 -2.36
N GLN A 80 -17.57 -20.11 -1.50
CA GLN A 80 -16.31 -20.81 -1.22
C GLN A 80 -15.71 -21.43 -2.49
N LYS A 81 -16.52 -22.04 -3.37
CA LYS A 81 -16.03 -22.64 -4.61
C LYS A 81 -15.53 -21.58 -5.61
N ASN A 82 -16.24 -20.45 -5.71
CA ASN A 82 -15.82 -19.31 -6.54
C ASN A 82 -14.56 -18.66 -5.97
N GLU A 83 -14.46 -18.53 -4.65
CA GLU A 83 -13.27 -18.07 -3.95
C GLU A 83 -12.10 -19.03 -4.10
N LEU A 84 -12.30 -20.35 -4.12
CA LEU A 84 -11.22 -21.30 -4.41
C LEU A 84 -10.76 -21.20 -5.87
N ARG A 85 -11.66 -20.91 -6.82
CA ARG A 85 -11.30 -20.69 -8.22
C ARG A 85 -10.55 -19.37 -8.43
N LEU A 86 -10.96 -18.32 -7.74
CA LEU A 86 -10.31 -17.00 -7.78
C LEU A 86 -9.04 -16.96 -6.92
N GLY A 87 -9.04 -17.71 -5.82
CA GLY A 87 -8.05 -17.75 -4.75
C GLY A 87 -6.98 -18.82 -4.93
N ASN A 88 -7.18 -19.81 -5.82
CA ASN A 88 -6.07 -20.61 -6.36
C ASN A 88 -5.05 -19.76 -7.14
N ASN A 89 -5.37 -18.48 -7.40
CA ASN A 89 -4.43 -17.49 -7.94
C ASN A 89 -3.66 -16.72 -6.85
N GLU A 90 -3.89 -17.03 -5.56
CA GLU A 90 -3.14 -16.46 -4.45
C GLU A 90 -1.77 -17.13 -4.35
N ILE A 91 -0.75 -16.27 -4.41
CA ILE A 91 0.64 -16.68 -4.32
C ILE A 91 0.97 -16.96 -2.85
N GLY A 92 1.08 -18.24 -2.52
CA GLY A 92 1.75 -18.67 -1.31
C GLY A 92 3.27 -18.54 -1.50
N GLY A 93 3.91 -17.66 -0.73
CA GLY A 93 5.36 -17.59 -0.69
C GLY A 93 5.93 -16.38 0.03
N ASN A 94 7.25 -16.22 -0.08
CA ASN A 94 7.96 -15.18 0.65
C ASN A 94 7.89 -13.86 -0.12
N SER A 95 7.24 -12.87 0.48
CA SER A 95 7.14 -11.52 -0.06
C SER A 95 7.87 -10.54 0.86
N PHE A 96 8.66 -9.64 0.26
CA PHE A 96 9.22 -8.48 0.95
C PHE A 96 8.88 -7.24 0.16
N SER A 97 8.11 -6.33 0.75
CA SER A 97 7.73 -5.06 0.16
C SER A 97 8.09 -3.90 1.06
N ASN A 98 8.52 -2.79 0.44
CA ASN A 98 8.66 -1.50 1.11
C ASN A 98 7.78 -0.49 0.37
N GLY A 99 6.65 -0.14 0.99
CA GLY A 99 5.63 0.69 0.36
C GLY A 99 5.02 0.01 -0.86
N LEU A 100 5.10 0.67 -2.02
CA LEU A 100 4.45 0.22 -3.26
C LEU A 100 5.33 -0.67 -4.14
N ILE A 101 6.58 -0.93 -3.77
CA ILE A 101 7.45 -1.85 -4.50
C ILE A 101 7.87 -2.98 -3.56
N GLY A 102 7.82 -4.20 -4.07
CA GLY A 102 8.34 -5.38 -3.39
C GLY A 102 8.83 -6.44 -4.35
N PHE A 103 9.29 -7.53 -3.77
CA PHE A 103 9.70 -8.73 -4.48
C PHE A 103 9.01 -9.92 -3.84
N THR A 104 8.33 -10.72 -4.65
CA THR A 104 7.58 -11.89 -4.21
C THR A 104 8.12 -13.15 -4.87
N GLU A 105 8.42 -14.15 -4.06
CA GLU A 105 8.72 -15.52 -4.50
C GLU A 105 7.45 -16.35 -4.32
N SER A 106 6.97 -16.99 -5.37
CA SER A 106 5.88 -17.96 -5.32
C SER A 106 6.39 -19.36 -5.58
N ALA A 107 5.89 -20.34 -4.83
CA ALA A 107 5.94 -21.72 -5.29
C ALA A 107 4.81 -21.95 -6.29
N GLU A 108 5.10 -22.53 -7.44
CA GLU A 108 4.07 -22.99 -8.36
C GLU A 108 3.35 -24.19 -7.72
N ASN A 109 2.07 -24.01 -7.41
CA ASN A 109 1.21 -25.08 -6.93
C ASN A 109 0.69 -25.85 -8.14
N ASP A 110 1.54 -26.68 -8.73
CA ASP A 110 1.15 -27.57 -9.81
C ASP A 110 0.32 -28.73 -9.23
N GLN A 111 -0.98 -28.48 -9.02
CA GLN A 111 -1.91 -29.45 -8.41
C GLN A 111 -2.06 -30.74 -9.25
N THR A 112 -1.60 -30.73 -10.51
CA THR A 112 -1.74 -31.85 -11.44
C THR A 112 -0.59 -32.85 -11.38
N ALA A 113 0.49 -32.56 -10.66
CA ALA A 113 1.65 -33.45 -10.60
C ALA A 113 2.13 -33.64 -9.16
N LEU A 114 1.60 -34.69 -8.51
CA LEU A 114 1.99 -35.19 -7.19
C LEU A 114 3.51 -35.44 -7.01
N ASN A 115 4.29 -35.41 -8.09
CA ASN A 115 5.75 -35.61 -8.10
C ASN A 115 6.52 -34.53 -8.88
N SER A 116 5.90 -33.41 -9.28
CA SER A 116 6.64 -32.35 -9.97
C SER A 116 7.46 -31.53 -8.97
N LYS A 117 8.73 -31.31 -9.32
CA LYS A 117 9.62 -30.43 -8.58
C LYS A 117 9.02 -29.03 -8.60
N LYS A 118 8.51 -28.55 -7.45
CA LYS A 118 7.93 -27.20 -7.30
C LYS A 118 8.86 -26.17 -7.92
N SER A 119 8.44 -25.63 -9.06
CA SER A 119 9.14 -24.57 -9.76
C SER A 119 8.88 -23.26 -8.98
N LYS A 120 9.94 -22.49 -8.74
CA LYS A 120 9.84 -21.20 -8.05
C LYS A 120 9.69 -20.11 -9.10
N GLN A 121 8.65 -19.30 -8.95
CA GLN A 121 8.41 -18.13 -9.77
C GLN A 121 8.74 -16.87 -8.96
N TYR A 122 9.31 -15.88 -9.64
CA TYR A 122 9.78 -14.65 -9.01
C TYR A 122 9.11 -13.44 -9.64
N PHE A 123 8.66 -12.52 -8.80
CA PHE A 123 7.91 -11.35 -9.22
C PHE A 123 8.48 -10.07 -8.64
N LEU A 124 8.42 -9.00 -9.42
CA LEU A 124 8.44 -7.62 -8.95
C LEU A 124 7.00 -7.23 -8.61
N SER A 125 6.77 -6.83 -7.38
CA SER A 125 5.44 -6.56 -6.84
C SER A 125 5.21 -5.06 -6.79
N LEU A 126 4.15 -4.59 -7.46
CA LEU A 126 3.74 -3.20 -7.50
C LEU A 126 2.41 -3.04 -6.76
N GLY A 127 2.45 -2.45 -5.57
CA GLY A 127 1.27 -2.16 -4.78
C GLY A 127 0.56 -0.88 -5.19
N GLY A 128 -0.67 -0.73 -4.68
CA GLY A 128 -1.47 0.47 -4.88
C GLY A 128 -2.24 0.49 -6.19
N PHE A 129 -2.54 -0.69 -6.74
CA PHE A 129 -3.38 -0.85 -7.92
C PHE A 129 -4.59 -1.72 -7.58
N GLU A 130 -5.75 -1.28 -8.03
CA GLU A 130 -7.02 -1.96 -7.86
C GLU A 130 -7.67 -2.17 -9.23
N LEU A 131 -8.37 -3.29 -9.39
CA LEU A 131 -9.24 -3.50 -10.54
C LEU A 131 -10.56 -2.76 -10.34
N GLU A 132 -11.17 -2.33 -11.44
CA GLU A 132 -12.57 -1.88 -11.41
C GLU A 132 -13.49 -3.00 -10.89
N GLU A 133 -14.60 -2.64 -10.25
CA GLU A 133 -15.47 -3.60 -9.56
C GLU A 133 -16.07 -4.66 -10.51
N ASP A 134 -16.28 -4.27 -11.77
CA ASP A 134 -16.79 -5.08 -12.88
C ASP A 134 -15.70 -5.84 -13.66
N VAL A 135 -14.42 -5.66 -13.31
CA VAL A 135 -13.30 -6.38 -13.91
C VAL A 135 -12.88 -7.54 -13.01
N LYS A 136 -12.70 -8.73 -13.59
CA LYS A 136 -12.19 -9.91 -12.87
C LYS A 136 -10.90 -10.41 -13.49
N PHE A 137 -9.97 -10.78 -12.62
CA PHE A 137 -8.72 -11.43 -12.97
C PHE A 137 -8.87 -12.95 -12.84
N TYR A 138 -8.35 -13.70 -13.81
CA TYR A 138 -8.27 -15.15 -13.74
C TYR A 138 -7.07 -15.67 -14.52
N ILE A 139 -6.63 -16.89 -14.17
CA ILE A 139 -5.52 -17.58 -14.83
C ILE A 139 -6.11 -18.74 -15.64
N GLU A 140 -5.78 -18.81 -16.93
CA GLU A 140 -6.21 -19.90 -17.81
C GLU A 140 -5.04 -20.33 -18.69
N ARG A 141 -4.73 -21.64 -18.70
CA ARG A 141 -3.69 -22.24 -19.57
C ARG A 141 -2.36 -21.47 -19.54
N ASN A 142 -1.88 -21.10 -18.35
CA ASN A 142 -0.65 -20.33 -18.13
C ASN A 142 -0.65 -18.91 -18.73
N SER A 143 -1.83 -18.35 -18.98
CA SER A 143 -2.01 -16.95 -19.37
C SER A 143 -2.79 -16.20 -18.30
N TYR A 144 -2.45 -14.93 -18.11
CA TYR A 144 -3.12 -14.04 -17.19
C TYR A 144 -4.18 -13.26 -17.95
N ASN A 145 -5.43 -13.30 -17.50
CA ASN A 145 -6.55 -12.74 -18.23
C ASN A 145 -7.33 -11.77 -17.36
N LEU A 146 -7.78 -10.68 -17.97
CA LEU A 146 -8.80 -9.79 -17.43
C LEU A 146 -10.06 -9.95 -18.24
N VAL A 147 -11.18 -10.15 -17.57
CA VAL A 147 -12.50 -10.14 -18.18
C VAL A 147 -13.34 -8.99 -17.60
N TYR A 148 -14.03 -8.29 -18.49
CA TYR A 148 -14.86 -7.14 -18.16
C TYR A 148 -16.07 -7.05 -19.09
N VAL A 149 -17.10 -6.33 -18.66
CA VAL A 149 -18.30 -6.12 -19.47
C VAL A 149 -18.08 -4.89 -20.36
N GLN A 150 -18.13 -5.06 -21.68
CA GLN A 150 -18.25 -3.95 -22.61
C GLN A 150 -19.74 -3.67 -22.84
N TRP A 151 -20.21 -2.50 -22.41
CA TRP A 151 -21.59 -2.07 -22.60
C TRP A 151 -21.80 -1.58 -24.04
N ASP A 152 -22.65 -2.27 -24.80
CA ASP A 152 -22.89 -2.01 -26.21
C ASP A 152 -24.11 -1.11 -26.43
N THR A 153 -25.12 -1.20 -25.57
CA THR A 153 -26.32 -0.33 -25.66
C THR A 153 -26.89 -0.06 -24.27
N VAL A 154 -27.24 1.20 -24.03
CA VAL A 154 -28.00 1.63 -22.85
C VAL A 154 -29.39 2.00 -23.35
N GLN A 155 -30.36 1.11 -23.17
CA GLN A 155 -31.75 1.40 -23.50
C GLN A 155 -32.44 1.97 -22.26
N ARG A 156 -33.05 3.14 -22.43
CA ARG A 156 -33.82 3.78 -21.36
C ARG A 156 -35.30 3.56 -21.66
N THR A 157 -35.95 2.70 -20.90
CA THR A 157 -37.37 2.38 -21.04
C THR A 157 -38.10 2.95 -19.82
N GLY A 158 -38.58 4.19 -19.93
CA GLY A 158 -39.14 4.95 -18.81
C GLY A 158 -38.08 5.35 -17.78
N ASP A 159 -38.32 5.03 -16.50
CA ASP A 159 -37.37 5.24 -15.40
C ASP A 159 -36.32 4.14 -15.29
N ASN A 160 -36.51 3.01 -15.98
CA ASN A 160 -35.58 1.89 -15.94
C ASN A 160 -34.48 2.04 -17.01
N ILE A 161 -33.24 1.83 -16.57
CA ILE A 161 -32.06 1.82 -17.44
C ILE A 161 -31.66 0.36 -17.62
N GLU A 162 -31.97 -0.21 -18.78
CA GLU A 162 -31.48 -1.53 -19.17
C GLU A 162 -30.16 -1.37 -19.92
N ARG A 163 -29.13 -2.07 -19.45
CA ARG A 163 -27.81 -2.08 -20.08
C ARG A 163 -27.56 -3.47 -20.64
N ILE A 164 -27.30 -3.53 -21.94
CA ILE A 164 -26.88 -4.77 -22.62
C ILE A 164 -25.38 -4.65 -22.87
N GLY A 165 -24.63 -5.64 -22.39
CA GLY A 165 -23.18 -5.67 -22.53
C GLY A 165 -22.67 -7.06 -22.89
N THR A 166 -21.57 -7.08 -23.62
CA THR A 166 -20.86 -8.29 -24.02
C THR A 166 -19.59 -8.42 -23.20
N TYR A 167 -19.28 -9.62 -22.71
CA TYR A 167 -18.02 -9.86 -22.02
C TYR A 167 -16.84 -9.86 -23.00
N LYS A 168 -15.80 -9.11 -22.65
CA LYS A 168 -14.50 -9.16 -23.33
C LYS A 168 -13.42 -9.66 -22.40
N SER A 169 -12.55 -10.49 -22.94
CA SER A 169 -11.34 -10.97 -22.27
C SER A 169 -10.09 -10.43 -22.96
N VAL A 170 -9.11 -10.02 -22.16
CA VAL A 170 -7.82 -9.51 -22.63
C VAL A 170 -6.71 -10.21 -21.85
N VAL A 171 -5.73 -10.74 -22.59
CA VAL A 171 -4.51 -11.33 -22.02
C VAL A 171 -3.58 -10.20 -21.57
N ILE A 172 -3.07 -10.29 -20.35
CA ILE A 172 -2.12 -9.34 -19.76
C ILE A 172 -0.79 -10.05 -19.41
N PRO A 173 0.35 -9.33 -19.42
CA PRO A 173 1.66 -9.92 -19.15
C PRO A 173 2.00 -10.02 -17.65
N VAL A 174 1.04 -9.72 -16.77
CA VAL A 174 1.26 -9.60 -15.32
C VAL A 174 0.20 -10.37 -14.55
N GLN A 175 0.61 -10.92 -13.42
CA GLN A 175 -0.32 -11.51 -12.45
C GLN A 175 -0.86 -10.42 -11.52
N TYR A 176 -2.03 -10.65 -10.92
CA TYR A 176 -2.62 -9.71 -9.97
C TYR A 176 -3.05 -10.44 -8.69
N SER A 177 -2.58 -9.93 -7.55
CA SER A 177 -3.06 -10.34 -6.23
C SER A 177 -4.18 -9.40 -5.80
N LYS A 178 -5.43 -9.88 -5.87
CA LYS A 178 -6.62 -9.12 -5.48
C LYS A 178 -6.59 -8.76 -3.98
N ARG A 179 -6.09 -9.68 -3.15
CA ARG A 179 -6.04 -9.52 -1.69
C ARG A 179 -5.05 -8.44 -1.27
N GLU A 180 -3.85 -8.47 -1.84
CA GLU A 180 -2.80 -7.50 -1.51
C GLU A 180 -2.92 -6.21 -2.33
N LYS A 181 -3.77 -6.17 -3.36
CA LYS A 181 -3.89 -5.06 -4.32
C LYS A 181 -2.53 -4.75 -4.97
N LYS A 182 -1.85 -5.83 -5.39
CA LYS A 182 -0.51 -5.79 -5.99
C LYS A 182 -0.52 -6.42 -7.39
N ILE A 183 0.11 -5.74 -8.34
CA ILE A 183 0.45 -6.29 -9.65
C ILE A 183 1.81 -6.99 -9.52
N LEU A 184 1.93 -8.17 -10.10
CA LEU A 184 3.09 -9.04 -9.99
C LEU A 184 3.68 -9.23 -11.39
N ILE A 185 4.80 -8.54 -11.64
CA ILE A 185 5.51 -8.59 -12.91
C ILE A 185 6.52 -9.73 -12.83
N PRO A 186 6.45 -10.73 -13.73
CA PRO A 186 7.38 -11.85 -13.72
C PRO A 186 8.81 -11.37 -14.03
N ILE A 187 9.78 -11.79 -13.22
CA ILE A 187 11.20 -11.46 -13.36
C ILE A 187 12.08 -12.69 -13.25
N SER A 188 13.31 -12.60 -13.74
CA SER A 188 14.29 -13.69 -13.58
C SER A 188 14.73 -13.84 -12.12
N ALA A 189 15.13 -15.05 -11.73
CA ALA A 189 15.70 -15.33 -10.40
C ALA A 189 16.90 -14.43 -10.06
N LYS A 190 17.72 -14.08 -11.07
CA LYS A 190 18.86 -13.16 -10.90
C LYS A 190 18.40 -11.74 -10.58
N GLN A 191 17.41 -11.22 -11.31
CA GLN A 191 16.83 -9.90 -11.05
C GLN A 191 16.17 -9.85 -9.67
N TYR A 192 15.43 -10.89 -9.29
CA TYR A 192 14.83 -11.01 -7.97
C TYR A 192 15.90 -10.92 -6.87
N LYS A 193 16.96 -11.74 -6.94
CA LYS A 193 17.99 -11.76 -5.90
C LYS A 193 18.69 -10.40 -5.75
N ILE A 194 19.03 -9.75 -6.87
CA ILE A 194 19.68 -8.43 -6.87
C ILE A 194 18.73 -7.38 -6.30
N GLY A 195 17.50 -7.33 -6.82
CA GLY A 195 16.49 -6.36 -6.41
C GLY A 195 16.09 -6.52 -4.95
N TYR A 196 15.90 -7.75 -4.48
CA TYR A 196 15.57 -8.09 -3.09
C TYR A 196 16.66 -7.62 -2.12
N ILE A 197 17.93 -7.93 -2.39
CA ILE A 197 19.06 -7.47 -1.55
C ILE A 197 19.14 -5.94 -1.56
N LEU A 198 19.03 -5.31 -2.73
CA LEU A 198 19.05 -3.85 -2.85
C LEU A 198 17.91 -3.21 -2.06
N LEU A 199 16.70 -3.77 -2.13
CA LEU A 199 15.54 -3.28 -1.41
C LEU A 199 15.73 -3.41 0.11
N ILE A 200 16.29 -4.52 0.60
CA ILE A 200 16.59 -4.68 2.04
C ILE A 200 17.61 -3.65 2.51
N VAL A 201 18.72 -3.49 1.78
CA VAL A 201 19.76 -2.50 2.13
C VAL A 201 19.17 -1.09 2.15
N LEU A 202 18.37 -0.74 1.14
CA LEU A 202 17.68 0.55 1.07
C LEU A 202 16.72 0.75 2.24
N SER A 203 15.92 -0.27 2.59
CA SER A 203 15.00 -0.24 3.74
C SER A 203 15.72 -0.03 5.06
N ILE A 204 16.86 -0.71 5.28
CA ILE A 204 17.68 -0.53 6.50
C ILE A 204 18.23 0.90 6.57
N LEU A 205 18.76 1.43 5.46
CA LEU A 205 19.27 2.81 5.40
C LEU A 205 18.16 3.84 5.67
N MET A 206 16.99 3.67 5.05
CA MET A 206 15.83 4.52 5.29
C MET A 206 15.35 4.44 6.74
N GLY A 207 15.31 3.24 7.32
CA GLY A 207 14.95 3.02 8.72
C GLY A 207 15.92 3.69 9.69
N ALA A 208 17.23 3.54 9.48
CA ALA A 208 18.25 4.20 10.29
C ALA A 208 18.16 5.74 10.19
N MET A 209 17.92 6.26 8.99
CA MET A 209 17.71 7.68 8.75
C MET A 209 16.45 8.19 9.45
N ALA A 210 15.33 7.45 9.37
CA ALA A 210 14.09 7.79 10.07
C ALA A 210 14.28 7.81 11.60
N LEU A 211 14.95 6.80 12.16
CA LEU A 211 15.28 6.75 13.59
C LEU A 211 16.15 7.93 14.02
N TYR A 212 17.15 8.29 13.20
CA TYR A 212 17.97 9.46 13.46
C TYR A 212 17.15 10.76 13.45
N VAL A 213 16.27 10.94 12.47
CA VAL A 213 15.45 12.16 12.35
C VAL A 213 14.40 12.26 13.47
N ILE A 214 13.77 11.14 13.84
CA ILE A 214 12.69 11.11 14.84
C ILE A 214 13.24 11.17 16.27
N PHE A 215 14.33 10.45 16.56
CA PHE A 215 14.86 10.34 17.93
C PHE A 215 16.21 11.01 18.09
N GLY A 216 17.16 10.68 17.21
CA GLY A 216 18.54 11.17 17.32
C GLY A 216 18.62 12.69 17.32
N TYR A 217 17.97 13.32 16.34
CA TYR A 217 18.04 14.76 16.15
C TYR A 217 17.31 15.53 17.27
N PRO A 218 16.06 15.21 17.66
CA PRO A 218 15.40 15.89 18.78
C PRO A 218 16.16 15.76 20.11
N ILE A 219 16.75 14.59 20.41
CA ILE A 219 17.57 14.42 21.62
C ILE A 219 18.80 15.32 21.57
N GLN A 220 19.55 15.32 20.46
CA GLN A 220 20.71 16.19 20.30
C GLN A 220 20.35 17.68 20.41
N PHE A 221 19.20 18.05 19.83
CA PHE A 221 18.66 19.41 19.90
C PHE A 221 18.33 19.83 21.33
N LEU A 222 17.64 18.99 22.11
CA LEU A 222 17.33 19.24 23.52
C LEU A 222 18.59 19.35 24.38
N VAL A 223 19.59 18.47 24.16
CA VAL A 223 20.88 18.53 24.87
C VAL A 223 21.58 19.85 24.59
N ARG A 224 21.57 20.35 23.36
CA ARG A 224 22.16 21.66 23.03
C ARG A 224 21.40 22.81 23.69
N ILE A 225 20.07 22.77 23.70
CA ILE A 225 19.26 23.76 24.43
C ILE A 225 19.63 23.77 25.92
N SER A 226 19.78 22.59 26.55
CA SER A 226 20.17 22.51 27.97
C SER A 226 21.55 23.09 28.27
N LYS A 227 22.43 23.19 27.27
CA LYS A 227 23.76 23.79 27.36
C LYS A 227 23.78 25.28 26.97
N GLY A 228 22.61 25.90 26.79
CA GLY A 228 22.49 27.29 26.36
C GLY A 228 22.76 27.51 24.87
N GLN A 229 22.92 26.46 24.08
CA GLN A 229 23.23 26.51 22.64
C GLN A 229 21.96 26.36 21.79
N ALA A 230 20.90 27.08 22.13
CA ALA A 230 19.61 26.94 21.46
C ALA A 230 19.65 27.43 20.00
N PHE A 231 20.15 28.65 19.77
CA PHE A 231 20.20 29.27 18.46
C PHE A 231 21.59 29.15 17.85
N THR A 232 21.99 27.93 17.48
CA THR A 232 23.23 27.68 16.74
C THR A 232 22.93 27.40 15.27
N GLU A 233 23.89 27.68 14.37
CA GLU A 233 23.77 27.36 12.95
C GLU A 233 23.46 25.88 12.71
N VAL A 234 24.09 25.00 13.51
CA VAL A 234 23.89 23.55 13.43
C VAL A 234 22.44 23.17 13.77
N ASN A 235 21.82 23.81 14.77
CA ASN A 235 20.42 23.56 15.12
C ASN A 235 19.45 24.09 14.05
N VAL A 236 19.74 25.27 13.49
CA VAL A 236 18.92 25.84 12.42
C VAL A 236 19.01 24.98 11.16
N ALA A 237 20.22 24.55 10.77
CA ALA A 237 20.46 23.67 9.63
C ALA A 237 19.80 22.30 9.82
N GLY A 238 19.92 21.71 11.02
CA GLY A 238 19.28 20.44 11.32
C GLY A 238 17.76 20.49 11.27
N LEU A 239 17.13 21.54 11.83
CA LEU A 239 15.69 21.74 11.73
C LEU A 239 15.25 21.90 10.26
N ARG A 240 16.00 22.66 9.45
CA ARG A 240 15.76 22.78 8.01
C ARG A 240 15.80 21.43 7.30
N MET A 241 16.81 20.62 7.59
CA MET A 241 16.97 19.29 6.99
C MET A 241 15.81 18.37 7.39
N THR A 242 15.44 18.34 8.67
CA THR A 242 14.28 17.56 9.16
C THR A 242 12.99 17.99 8.46
N THR A 243 12.74 19.29 8.35
CA THR A 243 11.58 19.80 7.60
C THR A 243 11.57 19.32 6.16
N LEU A 244 12.70 19.48 5.45
CA LEU A 244 12.82 19.09 4.04
C LEU A 244 12.56 17.59 3.85
N LEU A 245 13.11 16.75 4.73
CA LEU A 245 12.91 15.31 4.69
C LEU A 245 11.45 14.91 4.93
N LEU A 246 10.76 15.54 5.89
CA LEU A 246 9.35 15.28 6.15
C LEU A 246 8.47 15.70 4.96
N PHE A 247 8.75 16.84 4.32
CA PHE A 247 8.04 17.24 3.11
C PHE A 247 8.32 16.32 1.93
N LEU A 248 9.58 15.92 1.71
CA LEU A 248 9.93 14.95 0.66
C LEU A 248 9.26 13.60 0.89
N PHE A 249 9.17 13.14 2.14
CA PHE A 249 8.46 11.92 2.49
C PHE A 249 6.97 12.04 2.17
N PHE A 250 6.32 13.15 2.56
CA PHE A 250 4.91 13.40 2.25
C PHE A 250 4.65 13.44 0.73
N ILE A 251 5.40 14.25 -0.01
CA ILE A 251 5.26 14.37 -1.46
C ILE A 251 5.54 13.03 -2.14
N GLY A 252 6.60 12.34 -1.70
CA GLY A 252 6.96 11.01 -2.18
C GLY A 252 5.81 10.03 -2.02
N SER A 253 5.26 9.87 -0.82
CA SER A 253 4.17 8.93 -0.55
C SER A 253 2.91 9.18 -1.39
N VAL A 254 2.60 10.44 -1.70
CA VAL A 254 1.43 10.81 -2.52
C VAL A 254 1.70 10.65 -4.02
N VAL A 255 2.88 11.04 -4.50
CA VAL A 255 3.20 11.09 -5.95
C VAL A 255 3.75 9.77 -6.48
N PHE A 256 4.42 8.98 -5.65
CA PHE A 256 5.09 7.74 -6.04
C PHE A 256 4.19 6.74 -6.78
N PRO A 257 2.94 6.44 -6.38
CA PRO A 257 2.06 5.54 -7.14
C PRO A 257 1.85 5.97 -8.60
N PHE A 258 1.76 7.28 -8.85
CA PHE A 258 1.60 7.83 -10.19
C PHE A 258 2.88 7.69 -11.02
N ILE A 259 4.04 7.89 -10.38
CA ILE A 259 5.34 7.65 -11.01
C ILE A 259 5.48 6.17 -11.41
N LEU A 260 5.09 5.23 -10.54
CA LEU A 260 5.10 3.80 -10.86
C LEU A 260 4.22 3.48 -12.06
N ARG A 261 3.03 4.07 -12.13
CA ARG A 261 2.13 3.89 -13.28
C ARG A 261 2.78 4.34 -14.59
N VAL A 262 3.55 5.44 -14.58
CA VAL A 262 4.26 5.93 -15.76
C VAL A 262 5.42 5.01 -16.14
N ILE A 263 6.28 4.65 -15.17
CA ILE A 263 7.46 3.80 -15.39
C ILE A 263 7.04 2.41 -15.90
N PHE A 264 5.99 1.82 -15.33
CA PHE A 264 5.50 0.49 -15.67
C PHE A 264 4.27 0.51 -16.59
N SER A 265 4.08 1.60 -17.33
CA SER A 265 2.93 1.78 -18.23
C SER A 265 2.79 0.69 -19.29
N SER A 266 3.90 0.07 -19.72
CA SER A 266 3.89 -1.06 -20.65
C SER A 266 3.35 -2.36 -20.06
N TYR A 267 3.37 -2.50 -18.74
CA TYR A 267 2.93 -3.71 -18.02
C TYR A 267 1.55 -3.55 -17.39
N ILE A 268 1.16 -2.32 -17.05
CA ILE A 268 -0.07 -2.01 -16.34
C ILE A 268 -1.18 -1.73 -17.36
N HIS A 269 -2.12 -2.67 -17.48
CA HIS A 269 -3.31 -2.49 -18.32
C HIS A 269 -4.15 -1.30 -17.84
N PRO A 270 -4.80 -0.52 -18.73
CA PRO A 270 -5.60 0.67 -18.35
C PRO A 270 -6.73 0.41 -17.34
N LEU A 271 -7.21 -0.83 -17.25
CA LEU A 271 -8.25 -1.27 -16.29
C LEU A 271 -7.76 -1.34 -14.84
N PHE A 272 -6.44 -1.30 -14.61
CA PHE A 272 -5.89 -1.11 -13.27
C PHE A 272 -5.95 0.36 -12.90
N LYS A 273 -6.78 0.68 -11.90
CA LYS A 273 -6.87 2.00 -11.31
C LYS A 273 -5.80 2.13 -10.22
N PRO A 274 -4.99 3.19 -10.23
CA PRO A 274 -4.19 3.50 -9.05
C PRO A 274 -5.14 3.80 -7.88
N LEU A 275 -4.65 3.62 -6.66
CA LEU A 275 -5.33 4.13 -5.47
C LEU A 275 -5.77 5.59 -5.67
N LYS A 276 -6.95 5.93 -5.15
CA LYS A 276 -7.53 7.27 -5.30
C LYS A 276 -6.58 8.29 -4.65
N PHE A 277 -6.16 9.29 -5.42
CA PHE A 277 -5.27 10.38 -4.98
C PHE A 277 -5.72 10.97 -3.63
N TRP A 278 -7.00 11.27 -3.50
CA TRP A 278 -7.56 11.87 -2.29
C TRP A 278 -7.49 10.97 -1.06
N SER A 279 -7.61 9.65 -1.25
CA SER A 279 -7.42 8.69 -0.15
C SER A 279 -5.98 8.74 0.34
N GLN A 280 -5.02 8.65 -0.59
CA GLN A 280 -3.60 8.68 -0.26
C GLN A 280 -3.18 10.00 0.37
N LEU A 281 -3.69 11.12 -0.14
CA LEU A 281 -3.47 12.44 0.44
C LEU A 281 -3.96 12.49 1.88
N TYR A 282 -5.18 12.01 2.13
CA TYR A 282 -5.78 11.97 3.46
C TYR A 282 -4.96 11.11 4.42
N ASP A 283 -4.54 9.92 3.98
CA ASP A 283 -3.71 9.01 4.78
C ASP A 283 -2.35 9.64 5.14
N CYS A 284 -1.83 10.54 4.28
CA CYS A 284 -0.56 11.22 4.48
C CYS A 284 -0.67 12.59 5.20
N LEU A 285 -1.87 13.09 5.51
CA LEU A 285 -2.08 14.39 6.18
C LEU A 285 -1.33 14.52 7.52
N PRO A 286 -1.27 13.51 8.41
CA PRO A 286 -0.54 13.63 9.67
C PRO A 286 0.94 13.96 9.46
N SER A 287 1.60 13.33 8.47
CA SER A 287 2.99 13.61 8.12
C SER A 287 3.17 15.02 7.56
N PHE A 288 2.21 15.52 6.78
CA PHE A 288 2.20 16.90 6.30
C PHE A 288 2.11 17.91 7.43
N PHE A 289 1.17 17.74 8.37
CA PHE A 289 1.03 18.65 9.51
C PHE A 289 2.27 18.64 10.40
N LEU A 290 2.90 17.47 10.60
CA LEU A 290 4.18 17.38 11.29
C LEU A 290 5.28 18.16 10.56
N ALA A 291 5.36 18.04 9.22
CA ALA A 291 6.31 18.80 8.42
C ALA A 291 6.11 20.32 8.58
N VAL A 292 4.84 20.79 8.55
CA VAL A 292 4.47 22.20 8.76
C VAL A 292 4.83 22.68 10.17
N LEU A 293 4.58 21.86 11.20
CA LEU A 293 4.93 22.17 12.58
C LEU A 293 6.46 22.37 12.72
N VAL A 294 7.24 21.42 12.22
CA VAL A 294 8.72 21.51 12.29
C VAL A 294 9.22 22.68 11.45
N PHE A 295 8.59 22.98 10.32
CA PHE A 295 8.90 24.16 9.51
C PHE A 295 8.67 25.48 10.27
N ALA A 296 7.57 25.59 11.01
CA ALA A 296 7.31 26.76 11.85
C ALA A 296 8.37 26.92 12.95
N ILE A 297 8.77 25.81 13.59
CA ILE A 297 9.87 25.79 14.57
C ILE A 297 11.18 26.23 13.90
N TYR A 298 11.49 25.71 12.71
CA TYR A 298 12.66 26.13 11.93
C TYR A 298 12.66 27.64 11.68
N ILE A 299 11.54 28.23 11.24
CA ILE A 299 11.44 29.68 11.01
C ILE A 299 11.70 30.46 12.30
N ALA A 300 11.11 30.04 13.41
CA ALA A 300 11.29 30.68 14.71
C ALA A 300 12.77 30.63 15.16
N PHE A 301 13.42 29.47 15.05
CA PHE A 301 14.83 29.30 15.41
C PHE A 301 15.77 30.07 14.49
N LYS A 302 15.47 30.14 13.18
CA LYS A 302 16.22 30.96 12.22
C LYS A 302 16.18 32.44 12.58
N LYS A 303 14.99 32.95 12.99
CA LYS A 303 14.85 34.34 13.43
C LYS A 303 15.57 34.59 14.75
N GLY A 304 15.46 33.68 15.72
CA GLY A 304 16.18 33.76 17.00
C GLY A 304 17.70 33.79 16.80
N TYR A 305 18.23 32.96 15.91
CA TYR A 305 19.66 32.96 15.55
C TYR A 305 20.12 34.28 14.95
N LYS A 306 19.33 34.88 14.05
CA LYS A 306 19.65 36.16 13.45
C LYS A 306 19.70 37.28 14.51
N LEU A 307 18.72 37.32 15.41
CA LEU A 307 18.66 38.31 16.49
C LEU A 307 19.84 38.16 17.46
N GLN A 308 20.22 36.93 17.81
CA GLN A 308 21.38 36.69 18.67
C GLN A 308 22.68 37.23 18.03
N LYS A 309 22.89 36.97 16.74
CA LYS A 309 24.05 37.51 16.00
C LYS A 309 24.05 39.04 15.93
N GLU A 310 22.89 39.66 15.76
CA GLU A 310 22.79 41.12 15.74
C GLU A 310 23.17 41.73 17.10
N GLN A 311 22.73 41.13 18.20
CA GLN A 311 23.08 41.58 19.55
C GLN A 311 24.58 41.44 19.85
N GLU A 312 25.18 40.33 19.44
CA GLU A 312 26.63 40.08 19.59
C GLU A 312 27.50 41.07 18.79
N LEU A 313 26.97 41.70 17.73
CA LEU A 313 27.68 42.73 16.95
C LEU A 313 27.55 44.14 17.54
N THR A 314 26.56 44.37 18.41
CA THR A 314 26.27 45.70 18.99
C THR A 314 26.87 45.96 20.36
N VAL A 315 27.38 44.91 21.03
CA VAL A 315 28.04 44.97 22.35
C VAL A 315 29.55 44.98 22.16
#